data_AF-A0A957HJF9-F1
#
_entry.id   AF-A0A957HJF9-F1
#
_cell.length_a   1.000
_cell.length_b   1.000
_cell.length_c   1.000
_cell.angle_alpha   90.00
_cell.angle_beta   90.00
_cell.angle_gamma   90.00
#
_symmetry.space_group_name_H-M   'P 1'
#
loop_
_entity.id
_entity.type
_entity.pdbx_description
1 polymer ?
#
loop_
_entity_poly.entity_id
_entity_poly.type
_entity_poly.pdbx_seq_one_letter_code
_entity_poly.pdbx_strand_id
1 'polypeptide(L)'
;MKYDGYTLTTPQSLPYGAADAVYAFGFQPLPPAELIETEAYRGGLFTAVATAEFITWLDEPADNFWTPTETDVANFEAGLVPFLQENSGGQWDTAALLARLPEYTRQYFGIVQNDEELLVVNMFCDGEDHDWLNMPVVVADGGNCYWQIIFNADANTFLSIYVNGES
;
A
#
# COMPACT_ATOMS: atom_id res chain seq x y z
N MET A 1 -10.42 -4.79 -41.31
CA MET A 1 -9.48 -3.82 -40.72
C MET A 1 -8.68 -4.59 -39.69
N LYS A 2 -7.42 -4.91 -40.00
CA LYS A 2 -6.52 -5.68 -39.13
C LYS A 2 -5.58 -4.68 -38.46
N TYR A 3 -5.47 -4.72 -37.15
CA TYR A 3 -4.42 -4.03 -36.42
C TYR A 3 -3.24 -4.99 -36.31
N ASP A 4 -2.26 -4.83 -37.18
CA ASP A 4 -0.93 -5.44 -37.07
C ASP A 4 -0.02 -4.41 -36.39
N GLY A 5 0.70 -4.78 -35.32
CA GLY A 5 1.88 -4.01 -34.91
C GLY A 5 2.22 -3.79 -33.42
N TYR A 6 1.73 -4.57 -32.46
CA TYR A 6 2.30 -4.52 -31.10
C TYR A 6 2.95 -5.85 -30.72
N THR A 7 4.27 -5.89 -30.78
CA THR A 7 5.08 -6.92 -30.12
C THR A 7 5.21 -6.50 -28.65
N LEU A 8 4.67 -7.29 -27.73
CA LEU A 8 5.02 -7.20 -26.32
C LEU A 8 6.48 -7.65 -26.18
N THR A 9 7.42 -6.71 -26.25
CA THR A 9 8.79 -6.97 -25.80
C THR A 9 8.76 -7.08 -24.30
N THR A 10 9.07 -8.27 -23.78
CA THR A 10 9.45 -8.53 -22.40
C THR A 10 10.35 -7.40 -21.89
N PRO A 11 10.08 -6.80 -20.72
CA PRO A 11 11.00 -5.81 -20.18
C PRO A 11 12.36 -6.46 -19.99
N GLN A 12 13.37 -6.00 -20.74
CA GLN A 12 14.76 -6.26 -20.39
C GLN A 12 14.97 -5.73 -18.98
N SER A 13 15.61 -6.53 -18.13
CA SER A 13 16.08 -6.11 -16.82
C SER A 13 16.85 -4.80 -16.97
N LEU A 14 16.26 -3.71 -16.48
CA LEU A 14 16.92 -2.40 -16.52
C LEU A 14 18.11 -2.44 -15.54
N PRO A 15 19.28 -1.93 -15.95
CA PRO A 15 20.43 -1.88 -15.08
C PRO A 15 20.16 -0.90 -13.92
N TYR A 16 20.17 -1.45 -12.71
CA TYR A 16 20.16 -0.71 -11.46
C TYR A 16 21.36 0.27 -11.43
N GLY A 17 21.10 1.58 -11.34
CA GLY A 17 22.16 2.54 -10.97
C GLY A 17 22.28 3.87 -11.73
N ALA A 18 21.24 4.41 -12.37
CA ALA A 18 21.25 5.80 -12.83
C ALA A 18 20.16 6.62 -12.14
N ALA A 19 20.52 7.75 -11.54
CA ALA A 19 19.61 8.68 -10.86
C ALA A 19 18.54 9.29 -11.78
N ASP A 20 18.66 9.08 -13.10
CA ASP A 20 17.75 9.58 -14.13
C ASP A 20 16.93 8.45 -14.79
N ALA A 21 16.95 7.24 -14.22
CA ALA A 21 16.17 6.12 -14.71
C ALA A 21 14.69 6.32 -14.38
N VAL A 22 13.96 6.96 -15.28
CA VAL A 22 12.50 6.86 -15.35
C VAL A 22 12.18 5.38 -15.49
N TYR A 23 11.57 4.78 -14.47
CA TYR A 23 11.16 3.38 -14.52
C TYR A 23 10.13 3.20 -15.64
N ALA A 24 10.01 1.96 -16.16
CA ALA A 24 8.94 1.63 -17.10
C ALA A 24 7.61 2.15 -16.49
N PHE A 25 6.82 2.87 -17.28
CA PHE A 25 5.59 3.60 -16.89
C PHE A 25 5.74 5.02 -16.31
N GLY A 26 6.94 5.60 -16.24
CA GLY A 26 7.08 7.02 -15.86
C GLY A 26 7.30 7.28 -14.37
N PHE A 27 7.45 6.24 -13.55
CA PHE A 27 7.64 6.40 -12.11
C PHE A 27 8.96 7.12 -11.80
N GLN A 28 8.86 8.12 -10.91
CA GLN A 28 10.01 8.62 -10.17
C GLN A 28 10.08 7.84 -8.86
N PRO A 29 11.23 7.20 -8.53
CA PRO A 29 11.39 6.53 -7.25
C PRO A 29 11.30 7.57 -6.14
N LEU A 30 10.35 7.40 -5.24
CA LEU A 30 10.18 8.27 -4.07
C LEU A 30 10.26 7.40 -2.82
N PRO A 31 11.40 7.40 -2.10
CA PRO A 31 11.55 6.59 -0.89
C PRO A 31 10.58 7.03 0.20
N PRO A 32 10.27 6.17 1.19
CA PRO A 32 9.48 6.60 2.33
C PRO A 32 10.21 7.73 3.07
N ALA A 33 9.43 8.60 3.72
CA ALA A 33 9.96 9.55 4.69
C ALA A 33 10.63 8.82 5.85
N GLU A 34 10.06 7.67 6.21
CA GLU A 34 10.53 6.86 7.32
C GLU A 34 10.30 5.36 7.08
N LEU A 35 11.29 4.57 7.48
CA LEU A 35 11.20 3.11 7.54
C LEU A 35 10.96 2.69 8.99
N ILE A 36 9.80 2.07 9.23
CA ILE A 36 9.41 1.57 10.55
C ILE A 36 9.69 0.07 10.58
N GLU A 37 10.63 -0.33 11.43
CA GLU A 37 11.00 -1.73 11.65
C GLU A 37 10.89 -2.06 13.14
N THR A 38 9.94 -2.92 13.48
CA THR A 38 9.71 -3.42 14.83
C THR A 38 9.79 -4.94 14.86
N GLU A 39 9.73 -5.55 16.05
CA GLU A 39 9.61 -7.01 16.17
C GLU A 39 8.27 -7.54 15.62
N ALA A 40 7.25 -6.68 15.50
CA ALA A 40 5.89 -7.08 15.13
C ALA A 40 5.55 -6.81 13.65
N TYR A 41 6.17 -5.80 13.06
CA TYR A 41 5.89 -5.39 11.68
C TYR A 41 7.02 -4.55 11.07
N ARG A 42 6.99 -4.48 9.74
CA ARG A 42 7.84 -3.62 8.91
C ARG A 42 6.98 -2.83 7.93
N GLY A 43 7.27 -1.54 7.78
CA GLY A 43 6.58 -0.72 6.81
C GLY A 43 7.25 0.60 6.49
N GLY A 44 6.85 1.19 5.37
CA GLY A 44 7.37 2.46 4.86
C GLY A 44 6.28 3.53 4.95
N LEU A 45 6.59 4.63 5.60
CA LEU A 45 5.73 5.80 5.72
C LEU A 45 6.07 6.78 4.60
N PHE A 46 5.12 7.05 3.70
CA PHE A 46 5.34 7.90 2.54
C PHE A 46 4.92 9.36 2.77
N THR A 47 5.67 10.29 2.19
CA THR A 47 5.33 11.72 2.24
C THR A 47 4.09 12.04 1.40
N ALA A 48 3.43 13.17 1.70
CA ALA A 48 2.35 13.72 0.86
C ALA A 48 2.72 13.80 -0.63
N VAL A 49 3.97 14.13 -0.95
CA VAL A 49 4.47 14.21 -2.34
C VAL A 49 4.53 12.83 -2.98
N ALA A 50 5.06 11.83 -2.26
CA ALA A 50 5.10 10.46 -2.76
C ALA A 50 3.68 9.87 -2.88
N THR A 51 2.82 10.12 -1.91
CA THR A 51 1.42 9.72 -1.96
C THR A 51 0.69 10.31 -3.17
N ALA A 52 0.91 11.58 -3.49
CA ALA A 52 0.30 12.23 -4.65
C ALA A 52 0.63 11.52 -5.99
N GLU A 53 1.83 10.96 -6.11
CA GLU A 53 2.25 10.19 -7.28
C GLU A 53 1.73 8.76 -7.29
N PHE A 54 1.55 8.16 -6.11
CA PHE A 54 1.30 6.72 -5.97
C PHE A 54 -0.18 6.36 -5.80
N ILE A 55 -0.99 7.23 -5.19
CA ILE A 55 -2.35 6.88 -4.75
C ILE A 55 -3.27 6.48 -5.91
N THR A 56 -3.09 7.08 -7.09
CA THR A 56 -3.94 6.81 -8.26
C THR A 56 -3.83 5.36 -8.72
N TRP A 57 -2.71 4.69 -8.40
CA TRP A 57 -2.49 3.29 -8.73
C TRP A 57 -3.14 2.33 -7.73
N LEU A 58 -3.47 2.83 -6.54
CA LEU A 58 -4.23 2.13 -5.52
C LEU A 58 -5.75 2.33 -5.68
N ASP A 59 -6.18 3.06 -6.71
CA ASP A 59 -7.58 3.41 -7.02
C ASP A 59 -8.32 4.12 -5.87
N GLU A 60 -7.57 4.83 -5.02
CA GLU A 60 -8.12 5.55 -3.87
C GLU A 60 -8.32 7.04 -4.20
N PRO A 61 -9.56 7.57 -4.10
CA PRO A 61 -9.84 8.98 -4.38
C PRO A 61 -9.40 9.88 -3.22
N ALA A 62 -8.76 11.00 -3.56
CA ALA A 62 -8.27 11.97 -2.59
C ALA A 62 -8.52 13.41 -3.07
N ASP A 63 -8.89 14.29 -2.15
CA ASP A 63 -9.00 15.74 -2.39
C ASP A 63 -7.64 16.43 -2.20
N ASN A 64 -6.81 15.92 -1.29
CA ASN A 64 -5.46 16.38 -1.01
C ASN A 64 -4.61 15.28 -0.35
N PHE A 65 -3.37 15.59 0.01
CA PHE A 65 -2.41 14.66 0.60
C PHE A 65 -1.75 15.24 1.84
N TRP A 66 -1.42 14.37 2.78
CA TRP A 66 -0.69 14.71 4.00
C TRP A 66 0.39 13.66 4.27
N THR A 67 1.37 13.99 5.12
CA THR A 67 2.42 13.04 5.51
C THR A 67 2.06 12.50 6.88
N PRO A 68 1.76 11.19 7.01
CA PRO A 68 1.54 10.56 8.31
C PRO A 68 2.70 10.75 9.27
N THR A 69 2.43 10.68 10.56
CA THR A 69 3.45 10.61 11.60
C THR A 69 3.59 9.18 12.12
N GLU A 70 4.69 8.89 12.81
CA GLU A 70 4.85 7.64 13.56
C GLU A 70 3.70 7.42 14.56
N THR A 71 3.12 8.50 15.11
CA THR A 71 1.99 8.40 16.05
C THR A 71 0.73 7.91 15.34
N ASP A 72 0.46 8.37 14.12
CA ASP A 72 -0.69 7.92 13.33
C ASP A 72 -0.55 6.43 12.97
N VAL A 73 0.65 6.01 12.58
CA VAL A 73 0.96 4.59 12.35
C VAL A 73 0.82 3.76 13.62
N ALA A 74 1.33 4.25 14.75
CA ALA A 74 1.21 3.54 16.02
C ALA A 74 -0.25 3.37 16.46
N ASN A 75 -1.10 4.39 16.26
CA ASN A 75 -2.52 4.32 16.54
C ASN A 75 -3.23 3.30 15.64
N PHE A 76 -2.92 3.30 14.34
CA PHE A 76 -3.40 2.29 13.40
C PHE A 76 -3.01 0.86 13.84
N GLU A 77 -1.72 0.60 14.09
CA GLU A 77 -1.24 -0.74 14.44
C GLU A 77 -1.81 -1.24 15.77
N ALA A 78 -1.99 -0.34 16.74
CA ALA A 78 -2.59 -0.68 18.03
C ALA A 78 -4.06 -1.13 17.89
N GLY A 79 -4.80 -0.58 16.92
CA GLY A 79 -6.20 -0.91 16.66
C GLY A 79 -6.41 -2.10 15.71
N LEU A 80 -5.39 -2.50 14.96
CA LEU A 80 -5.53 -3.42 13.82
C LEU A 80 -5.96 -4.83 14.25
N VAL A 81 -5.32 -5.39 15.28
CA VAL A 81 -5.65 -6.74 15.77
C VAL A 81 -7.09 -6.83 16.28
N PRO A 82 -7.57 -5.94 17.18
CA PRO A 82 -8.97 -5.90 17.58
C PRO A 82 -9.93 -5.79 16.39
N PHE A 83 -9.65 -4.89 15.44
CA PHE A 83 -10.48 -4.71 14.26
C PHE A 83 -10.61 -6.00 13.43
N LEU A 84 -9.50 -6.67 13.14
CA LEU A 84 -9.53 -7.92 12.36
C LEU A 84 -10.28 -9.03 13.07
N GLN A 85 -10.16 -9.12 14.41
CA GLN A 85 -10.89 -10.09 15.23
C GLN A 85 -12.41 -9.84 15.23
N GLU A 86 -12.82 -8.59 15.36
CA GLU A 86 -14.25 -8.21 15.38
C GLU A 86 -14.93 -8.41 14.02
N ASN A 87 -14.16 -8.40 12.93
CA ASN A 87 -14.66 -8.53 11.55
C ASN A 87 -14.51 -9.93 10.94
N SER A 88 -14.16 -10.96 11.73
CA SER A 88 -13.88 -12.33 11.25
C SER A 88 -15.04 -13.10 10.61
N GLY A 89 -16.25 -12.51 10.57
CA GLY A 89 -17.43 -13.05 9.87
C GLY A 89 -17.93 -12.15 8.74
N GLY A 90 -17.14 -11.15 8.35
CA GLY A 90 -17.48 -10.20 7.29
C GLY A 90 -17.31 -10.76 5.88
N GLN A 91 -17.26 -9.85 4.90
CA GLN A 91 -17.06 -10.19 3.49
C GLN A 91 -15.70 -10.88 3.23
N TRP A 92 -14.68 -10.52 4.00
CA TRP A 92 -13.32 -11.01 3.84
C TRP A 92 -12.95 -11.97 4.99
N ASP A 93 -12.09 -12.94 4.69
CA ASP A 93 -11.55 -13.86 5.72
C ASP A 93 -10.47 -13.15 6.56
N THR A 94 -10.89 -12.21 7.41
CA THR A 94 -9.96 -11.47 8.27
C THR A 94 -9.29 -12.35 9.33
N ALA A 95 -9.82 -13.55 9.59
CA ALA A 95 -9.15 -14.54 10.44
C ALA A 95 -7.88 -15.07 9.75
N ALA A 96 -7.93 -15.35 8.45
CA ALA A 96 -6.75 -15.70 7.66
C ALA A 96 -5.73 -14.55 7.59
N LEU A 97 -6.19 -13.31 7.43
CA LEU A 97 -5.31 -12.13 7.46
C LEU A 97 -4.63 -11.98 8.83
N LEU A 98 -5.39 -12.10 9.91
CA LEU A 98 -4.87 -11.99 11.27
C LEU A 98 -3.82 -13.07 11.58
N ALA A 99 -4.04 -14.31 11.13
CA ALA A 99 -3.10 -15.41 11.33
C ALA A 99 -1.73 -15.15 10.67
N ARG A 100 -1.71 -14.33 9.61
CA ARG A 100 -0.52 -13.98 8.83
C ARG A 100 -0.01 -12.58 9.10
N LEU A 101 -0.61 -11.86 10.06
CA LEU A 101 -0.33 -10.43 10.29
C LEU A 101 1.18 -10.08 10.40
N PRO A 102 2.04 -10.92 11.04
CA PRO A 102 3.48 -10.66 11.09
C PRO A 102 4.23 -10.81 9.76
N GLU A 103 3.64 -11.47 8.75
CA GLU A 103 4.25 -11.70 7.43
C GLU A 103 4.14 -10.49 6.51
N TYR A 104 3.18 -9.58 6.76
CA TYR A 104 2.96 -8.46 5.85
C TYR A 104 4.02 -7.37 6.00
N THR A 105 4.56 -6.95 4.87
CA THR A 105 5.15 -5.62 4.70
C THR A 105 4.05 -4.61 4.40
N ARG A 106 4.28 -3.36 4.82
CA ARG A 106 3.25 -2.30 4.80
C ARG A 106 3.74 -1.05 4.07
N GLN A 107 2.87 -0.40 3.33
CA GLN A 107 3.08 0.97 2.86
C GLN A 107 1.97 1.86 3.41
N TYR A 108 2.35 2.95 4.09
CA TYR A 108 1.43 3.90 4.70
C TYR A 108 1.38 5.18 3.87
N PHE A 109 0.17 5.56 3.42
CA PHE A 109 -0.06 6.74 2.59
C PHE A 109 -1.11 7.64 3.23
N GLY A 110 -0.84 8.94 3.33
CA GLY A 110 -1.77 9.93 3.89
C GLY A 110 -2.57 10.64 2.81
N ILE A 111 -3.89 10.41 2.77
CA ILE A 111 -4.83 11.13 1.92
C ILE A 111 -5.75 12.02 2.76
N VAL A 112 -6.23 13.10 2.17
CA VAL A 112 -7.33 13.91 2.72
C VAL A 112 -8.55 13.69 1.84
N GLN A 113 -9.66 13.32 2.46
CA GLN A 113 -10.93 13.12 1.77
C GLN A 113 -12.05 13.72 2.63
N ASN A 114 -12.86 14.61 2.04
CA ASN A 114 -13.92 15.32 2.77
C ASN A 114 -13.42 16.03 4.04
N ASP A 115 -12.25 16.67 3.97
CA ASP A 115 -11.56 17.33 5.09
C ASP A 115 -11.12 16.41 6.24
N GLU A 116 -11.15 15.09 6.07
CA GLU A 116 -10.65 14.09 7.04
C GLU A 116 -9.29 13.53 6.61
N GLU A 117 -8.37 13.39 7.56
CA GLU A 117 -7.08 12.73 7.33
C GLU A 117 -7.24 11.20 7.40
N LEU A 118 -7.10 10.55 6.25
CA LEU A 118 -7.19 9.10 6.13
C LEU A 118 -5.81 8.49 5.83
N LEU A 119 -5.52 7.41 6.54
CA LEU A 119 -4.37 6.56 6.32
C LEU A 119 -4.79 5.37 5.46
N VAL A 120 -4.25 5.31 4.24
CA VAL A 120 -4.37 4.16 3.35
C VAL A 120 -3.17 3.26 3.60
N VAL A 121 -3.43 2.02 4.05
CA VAL A 121 -2.38 1.05 4.34
C VAL A 121 -2.47 -0.10 3.36
N ASN A 122 -1.44 -0.23 2.54
CA ASN A 122 -1.28 -1.32 1.58
C ASN A 122 -0.43 -2.43 2.21
N MET A 123 -0.95 -3.66 2.26
CA MET A 123 -0.38 -4.81 2.97
C MET A 123 0.01 -5.90 1.96
N PHE A 124 1.23 -6.41 2.03
CA PHE A 124 1.71 -7.46 1.11
C PHE A 124 2.73 -8.44 1.72
N CYS A 125 2.69 -9.72 1.33
CA CYS A 125 3.56 -10.77 1.90
C CYS A 125 5.02 -10.76 1.40
N ASP A 126 5.27 -10.33 0.16
CA ASP A 126 6.48 -10.63 -0.62
C ASP A 126 7.32 -9.38 -0.87
N GLY A 127 7.51 -8.55 0.14
CA GLY A 127 8.22 -7.27 -0.02
C GLY A 127 9.65 -7.40 -0.57
N GLU A 128 10.32 -8.54 -0.45
CA GLU A 128 11.67 -8.74 -1.02
C GLU A 128 11.68 -8.84 -2.56
N ASP A 129 10.56 -9.20 -3.17
CA ASP A 129 10.43 -9.35 -4.63
C ASP A 129 10.04 -8.02 -5.32
N HIS A 130 9.75 -6.98 -4.53
CA HIS A 130 9.30 -5.67 -5.02
C HIS A 130 10.26 -4.54 -4.60
N ASP A 131 10.36 -3.49 -5.42
CA ASP A 131 11.00 -2.22 -5.02
C ASP A 131 10.02 -1.36 -4.20
N TRP A 132 9.39 -1.98 -3.19
CA TRP A 132 8.28 -1.42 -2.43
C TRP A 132 8.66 -0.20 -1.58
N LEU A 133 9.96 0.03 -1.37
CA LEU A 133 10.44 1.25 -0.74
C LEU A 133 10.38 2.44 -1.71
N ASN A 134 10.42 2.22 -3.02
CA ASN A 134 10.46 3.32 -3.99
C ASN A 134 9.22 3.40 -4.87
N MET A 135 8.34 2.39 -4.84
CA MET A 135 7.14 2.29 -5.67
C MET A 135 5.98 1.61 -4.91
N PRO A 136 4.72 1.96 -5.21
CA PRO A 136 3.56 1.27 -4.64
C PRO A 136 3.53 -0.18 -5.13
N VAL A 137 3.22 -1.12 -4.23
CA VAL A 137 2.98 -2.51 -4.62
C VAL A 137 1.54 -2.63 -5.11
N VAL A 138 1.37 -2.84 -6.41
CA VAL A 138 0.05 -2.93 -7.06
C VAL A 138 -0.06 -4.25 -7.80
N VAL A 139 -1.02 -5.08 -7.40
CA VAL A 139 -1.30 -6.38 -8.02
C VAL A 139 -2.77 -6.48 -8.40
N ALA A 140 -3.09 -7.18 -9.48
CA ALA A 140 -4.48 -7.42 -9.88
C ALA A 140 -5.13 -8.54 -9.05
N ASP A 141 -4.38 -9.60 -8.82
CA ASP A 141 -4.76 -10.79 -8.04
C ASP A 141 -3.64 -11.12 -7.06
N GLY A 142 -3.99 -11.79 -5.97
CA GLY A 142 -3.03 -12.13 -4.91
C GLY A 142 -3.66 -12.60 -3.59
N GLY A 143 -4.99 -12.56 -3.50
CA GLY A 143 -5.76 -13.06 -2.37
C GLY A 143 -5.33 -12.45 -1.04
N ASN A 144 -5.36 -13.29 -0.01
CA ASN A 144 -4.97 -12.90 1.34
C ASN A 144 -3.53 -12.40 1.47
N CYS A 145 -2.68 -12.50 0.44
CA CYS A 145 -1.36 -11.88 0.49
C CYS A 145 -1.33 -10.40 0.13
N TYR A 146 -2.38 -9.83 -0.45
CA TYR A 146 -2.40 -8.42 -0.86
C TYR A 146 -3.75 -7.82 -0.53
N TRP A 147 -3.75 -6.82 0.34
CA TRP A 147 -4.98 -6.19 0.81
C TRP A 147 -4.70 -4.77 1.26
N GLN A 148 -5.76 -3.97 1.29
CA GLN A 148 -5.73 -2.59 1.68
C GLN A 148 -6.73 -2.34 2.81
N ILE A 149 -6.40 -1.40 3.69
CA ILE A 149 -7.27 -0.95 4.76
C ILE A 149 -7.17 0.56 4.90
N ILE A 150 -8.33 1.21 5.13
CA ILE A 150 -8.43 2.65 5.32
C ILE A 150 -8.77 2.94 6.76
N PHE A 151 -8.01 3.85 7.37
CA PHE A 151 -8.16 4.27 8.75
C PHE A 151 -8.27 5.79 8.82
N ASN A 152 -9.26 6.31 9.53
CA ASN A 152 -9.37 7.74 9.82
C ASN A 152 -8.47 8.07 11.03
N ALA A 153 -7.44 8.90 10.81
CA ALA A 153 -6.44 9.23 11.82
C ALA A 153 -6.99 10.15 12.92
N ASP A 154 -7.89 11.08 12.56
CA ASP A 154 -8.53 12.00 13.50
C ASP A 154 -9.47 11.28 14.48
N ALA A 155 -10.28 10.38 13.94
CA ALA A 155 -11.30 9.64 14.70
C ALA A 155 -10.77 8.36 15.33
N ASN A 156 -9.59 7.89 14.91
CA ASN A 156 -9.03 6.59 15.25
C ASN A 156 -9.98 5.41 14.92
N THR A 157 -10.52 5.41 13.71
CA THR A 157 -11.50 4.40 13.26
C THR A 157 -11.11 3.76 11.94
N PHE A 158 -11.31 2.45 11.84
CA PHE A 158 -11.18 1.73 10.57
C PHE A 158 -12.46 1.91 9.74
N LEU A 159 -12.29 2.32 8.49
CA LEU A 159 -13.41 2.67 7.60
C LEU A 159 -13.73 1.54 6.62
N SER A 160 -12.71 0.92 6.04
CA SER A 160 -12.89 -0.11 5.03
C SER A 160 -11.68 -1.04 4.97
N ILE A 161 -11.92 -2.25 4.47
CA ILE A 161 -10.90 -3.23 4.13
C ILE A 161 -11.25 -3.83 2.77
N TYR A 162 -10.23 -4.06 1.95
CA TYR A 162 -10.33 -4.65 0.62
C TYR A 162 -9.23 -5.69 0.44
N VAL A 163 -9.58 -6.89 -0.04
CA VAL A 163 -8.61 -7.96 -0.35
C VAL A 163 -8.63 -8.19 -1.86
N ASN A 164 -7.45 -8.26 -2.48
CA ASN A 164 -7.34 -8.47 -3.92
C ASN A 164 -7.87 -9.86 -4.29
N GLY A 165 -8.30 -10.03 -5.55
CA GLY A 165 -8.89 -11.27 -6.04
C GLY A 165 -7.97 -12.49 -5.88
N GLU A 166 -8.56 -13.69 -5.83
CA GLU A 166 -7.82 -14.95 -5.96
C GLU A 166 -8.04 -15.52 -7.37
N SER A 167 -6.95 -15.81 -8.07
CA SER A 167 -6.94 -16.39 -9.42
C SER A 167 -6.57 -17.87 -9.41
#